data_AF-A0A0N5BCX2-F1
#
_entry.id   AF-A0A0N5BCX2-F1
#
_cell.length_a   1.000
_cell.length_b   1.000
_cell.length_c   1.000
_cell.angle_alpha   90.00
_cell.angle_beta   90.00
_cell.angle_gamma   90.00
#
_symmetry.space_group_name_H-M   'P 1'
#
loop_
_entity.id
_entity.type
_entity.pdbx_description
1 polymer ?
#
loop_
_entity_poly.entity_id
_entity_poly.type
_entity_poly.pdbx_seq_one_letter_code
_entity_poly.pdbx_strand_id
1 'polypeptide(L)'
;MLYENLIVEKCCTGKTFECCMESLVFKKPLNCTNLSNIHRNSIEDCLHKEMYPIEKNPYKSIDTTCCHVFTGNMYDPDDKCYNTCTSVLQKYYLPNSEKRTTIKNCIMMNPVFSCFNKCVKWSSKNGYNKFDFEDNCNVLDKVKPGYVYIGKEIED
;
A
#
# COMPACT_ATOMS: atom_id res chain seq x y z
N MET A 1 -11.05 16.40 19.65
CA MET A 1 -9.76 17.11 19.54
C MET A 1 -8.72 16.66 20.56
N LEU A 2 -9.06 16.41 21.83
CA LEU A 2 -8.07 15.97 22.84
C LEU A 2 -7.42 14.63 22.50
N TYR A 3 -8.17 13.69 21.91
CA TYR A 3 -7.66 12.37 21.49
C TYR A 3 -6.77 12.46 20.24
N GLU A 4 -7.20 13.22 19.23
CA GLU A 4 -6.43 13.47 18.01
C GLU A 4 -5.09 14.16 18.32
N ASN A 5 -5.07 15.08 19.28
CA ASN A 5 -3.86 15.75 19.74
C ASN A 5 -2.84 14.76 20.28
N LEU A 6 -3.25 13.86 21.19
CA LEU A 6 -2.36 12.83 21.75
C LEU A 6 -1.77 11.90 20.69
N ILE A 7 -2.51 11.59 19.62
CA ILE A 7 -2.00 10.80 18.49
C ILE A 7 -0.95 11.60 17.72
N VAL A 8 -1.26 12.85 17.37
CA VAL A 8 -0.39 13.67 16.54
C VAL A 8 0.91 14.02 17.27
N GLU A 9 0.86 14.33 18.57
CA GLU A 9 2.06 14.65 19.38
C GLU A 9 3.09 13.50 19.41
N LYS A 10 2.63 12.25 19.29
CA LYS A 10 3.54 11.08 19.27
C LYS A 10 4.25 10.89 17.94
N CYS A 11 3.64 11.34 16.84
CA CYS A 11 4.10 11.03 15.49
C CYS A 11 4.65 12.25 14.73
N CYS A 12 4.24 13.45 15.12
CA CYS A 12 4.59 14.70 14.45
C CYS A 12 5.12 15.71 15.47
N THR A 13 6.23 16.38 15.14
CA THR A 13 6.87 17.34 16.03
C THR A 13 7.14 18.66 15.32
N GLY A 14 7.10 19.75 16.09
CA GLY A 14 7.42 21.09 15.60
C GLY A 14 6.57 21.48 14.39
N LYS A 15 7.22 21.68 13.24
CA LYS A 15 6.61 22.25 12.03
C LYS A 15 5.63 21.32 11.29
N THR A 16 5.62 20.01 11.58
CA THR A 16 4.68 19.08 10.93
C THR A 16 3.38 18.89 11.71
N PHE A 17 3.32 19.38 12.95
CA PHE A 17 2.20 19.15 13.86
C PHE A 17 0.86 19.62 13.28
N GLU A 18 0.77 20.88 12.85
CA GLU A 18 -0.48 21.45 12.31
C GLU A 18 -0.96 20.72 11.05
N CYS A 19 -0.02 20.39 10.16
CA CYS A 19 -0.31 19.62 8.94
C CYS A 19 -0.83 18.21 9.26
N CYS A 20 -0.20 17.50 10.21
CA CYS A 20 -0.68 16.19 10.66
C CYS A 20 -2.05 16.28 11.32
N MET A 21 -2.28 17.31 12.14
CA MET A 21 -3.57 17.55 12.79
C MET A 21 -4.67 17.76 11.75
N GLU A 22 -4.44 18.63 10.77
CA GLU A 22 -5.36 18.86 9.67
C GLU A 22 -5.59 17.57 8.87
N SER A 23 -4.52 16.86 8.53
CA SER A 23 -4.58 15.60 7.79
C SER A 23 -5.46 14.56 8.50
N LEU A 24 -5.29 14.42 9.82
CA LEU A 24 -5.99 13.43 10.63
C LEU A 24 -7.47 13.81 10.86
N VAL A 25 -7.75 15.08 11.16
CA VAL A 25 -9.12 15.58 11.38
C VAL A 25 -9.96 15.49 10.11
N PHE A 26 -9.41 15.90 8.97
CA PHE A 26 -10.12 15.90 7.70
C PHE A 26 -9.98 14.60 6.91
N LYS A 27 -9.28 13.59 7.47
CA LYS A 27 -9.05 12.29 6.83
C LYS A 27 -8.54 12.44 5.40
N LYS A 28 -7.45 13.19 5.23
CA LYS A 28 -6.79 13.41 3.93
C LYS A 28 -5.36 12.84 3.95
N PRO A 29 -4.73 12.63 2.79
CA PRO A 29 -3.31 12.25 2.73
C PRO A 29 -2.41 13.32 3.35
N LEU A 30 -1.29 12.91 3.92
CA LEU A 30 -0.38 13.84 4.57
C LEU A 30 0.43 14.63 3.52
N ASN A 31 0.15 15.92 3.37
CA ASN A 31 0.80 16.76 2.36
C ASN A 31 1.50 17.98 2.98
N CYS A 32 2.46 17.73 3.87
CA CYS A 32 3.22 18.79 4.51
C CYS A 32 4.33 19.30 3.59
N THR A 33 4.46 20.63 3.47
CA THR A 33 5.54 21.26 2.70
C THR A 33 6.91 20.83 3.23
N ASN A 34 7.86 20.59 2.31
CA ASN A 34 9.26 20.22 2.61
C ASN A 34 9.46 18.88 3.34
N LEU A 35 8.47 17.98 3.30
CA LEU A 35 8.61 16.63 3.83
C LEU A 35 9.12 15.68 2.74
N SER A 36 10.21 14.96 2.99
CA SER A 36 10.64 13.90 2.08
C SER A 36 9.65 12.74 2.09
N ASN A 37 9.54 11.99 0.99
CA ASN A 37 8.63 10.84 0.90
C ASN A 37 8.89 9.80 2.02
N ILE A 38 10.16 9.58 2.38
CA ILE A 38 10.53 8.64 3.46
C ILE A 38 10.01 9.13 4.82
N HIS A 39 10.18 10.42 5.13
CA HIS A 39 9.65 10.99 6.37
C HIS A 39 8.13 10.97 6.38
N ARG A 40 7.47 11.30 5.26
CA ARG A 40 6.01 11.20 5.12
C ARG A 40 5.52 9.80 5.46
N ASN A 41 6.08 8.79 4.81
CA ASN A 41 5.72 7.39 5.03
C ASN A 41 5.90 6.97 6.49
N SER A 42 7.00 7.40 7.15
CA SER A 42 7.23 7.10 8.56
C SER A 42 6.19 7.74 9.48
N ILE A 43 5.76 8.97 9.18
CA ILE A 43 4.73 9.66 9.95
C ILE A 43 3.36 8.99 9.74
N GLU A 44 3.01 8.71 8.48
CA GLU A 44 1.75 8.03 8.13
C GLU A 44 1.64 6.66 8.79
N ASP A 45 2.72 5.86 8.77
CA ASP A 45 2.77 4.56 9.46
C ASP A 45 2.61 4.70 10.98
N CYS A 46 3.22 5.74 11.59
CA CYS A 46 3.06 6.04 13.00
C CYS A 46 1.61 6.43 13.34
N LEU A 47 1.04 7.37 12.59
CA LEU A 47 -0.33 7.86 12.78
C LEU A 47 -1.34 6.71 12.67
N HIS A 48 -1.19 5.85 11.65
CA HIS A 48 -2.04 4.68 11.47
C HIS A 48 -1.97 3.74 12.69
N LYS A 49 -0.76 3.45 13.19
CA LYS A 49 -0.56 2.59 14.37
C LYS A 49 -1.21 3.16 15.63
N GLU A 50 -1.10 4.46 15.85
CA GLU A 50 -1.71 5.12 17.01
C GLU A 50 -3.25 5.22 16.90
N MET A 51 -3.79 5.34 15.67
CA MET A 51 -5.23 5.29 15.41
C MET A 51 -5.81 3.88 15.58
N TYR A 52 -5.05 2.85 15.22
CA TYR A 52 -5.51 1.46 15.19
C TYR A 52 -4.56 0.52 15.96
N PRO A 53 -4.36 0.73 17.27
CA PRO A 53 -3.33 0.02 18.04
C PRO A 53 -3.55 -1.49 18.18
N ILE A 54 -4.78 -1.96 17.92
CA ILE A 54 -5.16 -3.38 18.00
C ILE A 54 -4.89 -4.15 16.70
N GLU A 55 -4.57 -3.47 15.61
CA GLU A 55 -4.33 -4.12 14.33
C GLU A 55 -3.00 -4.88 14.32
N LYS A 56 -3.10 -6.18 14.03
CA LYS A 56 -1.93 -7.04 13.89
C LYS A 56 -1.41 -6.95 12.46
N ASN A 57 -0.15 -6.55 12.30
CA ASN A 57 0.53 -6.40 11.00
C ASN A 57 -0.23 -5.49 10.02
N PRO A 58 -0.42 -4.20 10.35
CA PRO A 58 -1.05 -3.25 9.43
C PRO A 58 -0.22 -3.09 8.15
N TYR A 59 -0.88 -2.80 7.03
CA TYR A 59 -0.17 -2.38 5.82
C TYR A 59 0.61 -1.10 6.12
N LYS A 60 1.88 -1.11 5.74
CA LYS A 60 2.80 0.02 5.82
C LYS A 60 2.79 0.78 4.51
N SER A 61 3.20 2.03 4.52
CA SER A 61 3.27 2.90 3.34
C SER A 61 4.10 2.27 2.21
N ILE A 62 5.15 1.53 2.58
CA ILE A 62 6.02 0.78 1.66
C ILE A 62 5.31 -0.34 0.90
N ASP A 63 4.24 -0.90 1.45
CA ASP A 63 3.47 -1.98 0.85
C ASP A 63 2.70 -1.51 -0.39
N THR A 64 2.62 -0.20 -0.61
CA THR A 64 2.15 0.40 -1.87
C THR A 64 2.92 -0.14 -3.09
N THR A 65 4.21 -0.47 -2.93
CA THR A 65 5.00 -1.11 -4.00
C THR A 65 4.47 -2.48 -4.39
N CYS A 66 3.81 -3.19 -3.46
CA CYS A 66 3.19 -4.48 -3.72
C CYS A 66 1.97 -4.39 -4.63
N CYS A 67 1.36 -3.22 -4.79
CA CYS A 67 0.24 -3.01 -5.71
C CYS A 67 0.63 -3.26 -7.18
N HIS A 68 1.91 -3.17 -7.55
CA HIS A 68 2.39 -3.47 -8.91
C HIS A 68 2.03 -4.89 -9.37
N VAL A 69 1.75 -5.82 -8.45
CA VAL A 69 1.18 -7.12 -8.83
C VAL A 69 -0.12 -7.01 -9.62
N PHE A 70 -0.88 -5.93 -9.50
CA PHE A 70 -2.14 -5.78 -10.21
C PHE A 70 -2.00 -5.23 -11.63
N THR A 71 -0.82 -4.72 -12.02
CA THR A 71 -0.62 -4.16 -13.35
C THR A 71 -0.52 -5.24 -14.43
N GLY A 72 -0.92 -4.90 -15.65
CA GLY A 72 -0.82 -5.81 -16.81
C GLY A 72 -1.74 -7.03 -16.68
N ASN A 73 -2.82 -6.90 -15.91
CA ASN A 73 -3.82 -7.93 -15.75
C ASN A 73 -4.82 -7.89 -16.92
N MET A 74 -4.88 -8.92 -17.74
CA MET A 74 -5.77 -8.96 -18.91
C MET A 74 -7.26 -8.92 -18.54
N TYR A 75 -7.61 -9.20 -17.28
CA TYR A 75 -8.97 -9.07 -16.74
C TYR A 75 -9.28 -7.67 -16.21
N ASP A 76 -8.27 -6.79 -16.10
CA ASP A 76 -8.38 -5.40 -15.65
C ASP A 76 -7.45 -4.50 -16.50
N PRO A 77 -7.79 -4.30 -17.79
CA PRO A 77 -6.92 -3.60 -18.74
C PRO A 77 -6.70 -2.12 -18.44
N ASP A 78 -7.57 -1.53 -17.61
CA ASP A 78 -7.49 -0.14 -17.17
C ASP A 78 -6.67 0.00 -15.87
N ASP A 79 -6.07 -1.09 -15.37
CA ASP A 79 -5.32 -1.15 -14.12
C ASP A 79 -6.10 -0.54 -12.92
N LYS A 80 -7.44 -0.69 -12.91
CA LYS A 80 -8.31 -0.14 -11.86
C LYS A 80 -7.91 -0.67 -10.49
N CYS A 81 -7.50 -1.93 -10.40
CA CYS A 81 -7.07 -2.55 -9.16
C CYS A 81 -5.74 -2.00 -8.67
N TYR A 82 -4.78 -1.76 -9.57
CA TYR A 82 -3.53 -1.11 -9.20
C TYR A 82 -3.79 0.26 -8.59
N ASN A 83 -4.59 1.09 -9.27
CA ASN A 83 -4.94 2.44 -8.83
C ASN A 83 -5.70 2.41 -7.49
N THR A 84 -6.65 1.49 -7.36
CA THR A 84 -7.42 1.28 -6.12
C THR A 84 -6.51 0.87 -4.96
N CYS A 85 -5.62 -0.08 -5.19
CA CYS A 85 -4.66 -0.55 -4.20
C CYS A 85 -3.72 0.58 -3.74
N THR A 86 -3.09 1.28 -4.68
CA THR A 86 -2.19 2.39 -4.37
C THR A 86 -2.92 3.49 -3.59
N SER A 87 -4.11 3.87 -4.05
CA SER A 87 -4.90 4.92 -3.39
C SER A 87 -5.30 4.54 -1.97
N VAL A 88 -5.74 3.29 -1.72
CA VAL A 88 -6.23 2.89 -0.40
C VAL A 88 -5.09 2.63 0.60
N LEU A 89 -3.94 2.13 0.14
CA LEU A 89 -2.79 1.91 1.02
C LEU A 89 -2.17 3.22 1.51
N GLN A 90 -2.17 4.26 0.68
CA GLN A 90 -1.72 5.61 1.05
C GLN A 90 -2.64 6.31 2.08
N LYS A 91 -3.85 5.81 2.32
CA LYS A 91 -4.77 6.40 3.31
C LYS A 91 -4.49 5.84 4.69
N TYR A 92 -3.55 6.43 5.41
CA TYR A 92 -3.18 6.01 6.77
C TYR A 92 -4.37 6.06 7.76
N TYR A 93 -5.35 6.93 7.52
CA TYR A 93 -6.54 7.09 8.35
C TYR A 93 -7.62 6.02 8.09
N LEU A 94 -7.40 5.07 7.19
CA LEU A 94 -8.30 3.92 6.99
C LEU A 94 -7.80 2.70 7.77
N PRO A 95 -8.68 1.93 8.42
CA PRO A 95 -8.29 0.68 9.07
C PRO A 95 -7.88 -0.37 8.05
N ASN A 96 -6.99 -1.27 8.44
CA ASN A 96 -6.43 -2.31 7.59
C ASN A 96 -7.50 -3.28 7.05
N SER A 97 -8.56 -3.52 7.81
CA SER A 97 -9.71 -4.33 7.38
C SER A 97 -10.44 -3.72 6.18
N GLU A 98 -10.63 -2.40 6.18
CA GLU A 98 -11.28 -1.65 5.11
C GLU A 98 -10.36 -1.56 3.88
N LYS A 99 -9.06 -1.28 4.08
CA LYS A 99 -8.05 -1.34 3.01
C LYS A 99 -8.10 -2.69 2.31
N ARG A 100 -8.01 -3.78 3.08
CA ARG A 100 -8.03 -5.15 2.57
C ARG A 100 -9.31 -5.47 1.82
N THR A 101 -10.47 -5.04 2.32
CA THR A 101 -11.77 -5.28 1.69
C THR A 101 -11.87 -4.54 0.36
N THR A 102 -11.44 -3.27 0.33
CA THR A 102 -11.41 -2.43 -0.88
C THR A 102 -10.52 -3.05 -1.96
N ILE A 103 -9.31 -3.50 -1.59
CA ILE A 103 -8.41 -4.17 -2.52
C ILE A 103 -9.04 -5.48 -3.01
N LYS A 104 -9.59 -6.31 -2.12
CA LYS A 104 -10.23 -7.57 -2.54
C LYS A 104 -11.40 -7.35 -3.50
N ASN A 105 -12.17 -6.29 -3.33
CA ASN A 105 -13.34 -6.03 -4.15
C ASN A 105 -13.00 -5.55 -5.56
N CYS A 106 -11.83 -4.94 -5.78
CA CYS A 106 -11.40 -4.62 -7.14
C CYS A 106 -10.90 -5.86 -7.89
N ILE A 107 -10.45 -6.90 -7.16
CA ILE A 107 -9.72 -8.02 -7.74
C ILE A 107 -10.67 -8.95 -8.48
N MET A 108 -10.37 -9.13 -9.76
CA MET A 108 -11.08 -10.08 -10.63
C MET A 108 -10.68 -11.53 -10.35
N MET A 109 -9.42 -11.79 -9.97
CA MET A 109 -8.84 -13.13 -9.82
C MET A 109 -8.07 -13.29 -8.49
N ASN A 110 -8.48 -14.25 -7.65
CA ASN A 110 -7.89 -14.49 -6.33
C ASN A 110 -6.37 -14.80 -6.34
N PRO A 111 -5.80 -15.57 -7.30
CA PRO A 111 -4.36 -15.85 -7.32
C PRO A 111 -3.46 -14.59 -7.31
N VAL A 112 -3.89 -13.52 -7.97
CA VAL A 112 -3.18 -12.22 -7.97
C VAL A 112 -3.12 -11.61 -6.56
N PHE A 113 -4.19 -11.75 -5.76
CA PHE A 113 -4.20 -11.34 -4.36
C PHE A 113 -3.24 -12.17 -3.49
N SER A 114 -3.06 -13.45 -3.82
CA SER A 114 -2.09 -14.30 -3.11
C SER A 114 -0.67 -13.75 -3.28
N CYS A 115 -0.30 -13.38 -4.51
CA CYS A 115 0.99 -12.74 -4.78
C CYS A 115 1.14 -11.38 -4.07
N PHE A 116 0.10 -10.54 -4.06
CA PHE A 116 0.10 -9.30 -3.26
C PHE A 116 0.49 -9.57 -1.79
N ASN A 117 -0.15 -10.55 -1.14
CA ASN A 117 0.15 -10.88 0.24
C ASN A 117 1.56 -11.46 0.44
N LYS A 118 2.12 -12.17 -0.56
CA LYS A 118 3.52 -12.61 -0.51
C LYS A 118 4.46 -11.42 -0.49
N CYS A 119 4.25 -10.44 -1.35
CA CYS A 119 5.03 -9.21 -1.38
C CYS A 119 4.95 -8.46 -0.05
N VAL A 120 3.75 -8.27 0.53
CA VAL A 120 3.58 -7.59 1.84
C VAL A 120 4.31 -8.31 2.98
N LYS A 121 4.28 -9.65 2.98
CA LYS A 121 5.04 -10.43 3.97
C LYS A 121 6.54 -10.27 3.78
N TRP A 122 6.99 -10.11 2.53
CA TRP A 122 8.39 -9.93 2.20
C TRP A 122 8.87 -8.51 2.56
N SER A 123 8.10 -7.46 2.25
CA SER A 123 8.42 -6.06 2.58
C SER A 123 8.51 -5.86 4.09
N SER A 124 7.64 -6.54 4.86
CA SER A 124 7.68 -6.53 6.31
C SER A 124 9.02 -7.02 6.89
N LYS A 125 9.72 -7.90 6.16
CA LYS A 125 11.03 -8.46 6.56
C LYS A 125 12.21 -7.72 5.94
N ASN A 126 12.07 -7.22 4.70
CA ASN A 126 13.17 -6.72 3.89
C ASN A 126 13.13 -5.21 3.65
N GLY A 127 12.12 -4.51 4.17
CA GLY A 127 11.97 -3.07 3.99
C GLY A 127 11.85 -2.68 2.51
N TYR A 128 12.66 -1.71 2.08
CA TYR A 128 12.63 -1.08 0.75
C TYR A 128 13.41 -1.82 -0.33
N ASN A 129 13.89 -3.02 -0.04
CA ASN A 129 14.47 -3.88 -1.06
C ASN A 129 13.40 -4.14 -2.16
N LYS A 130 13.84 -4.47 -3.38
CA LYS A 130 12.92 -4.79 -4.49
C LYS A 130 12.38 -6.22 -4.36
N PHE A 131 11.06 -6.38 -4.40
CA PHE A 131 10.43 -7.69 -4.55
C PHE A 131 10.41 -8.08 -6.03
N ASP A 132 10.93 -9.26 -6.37
CA ASP A 132 10.86 -9.78 -7.74
C ASP A 132 9.53 -10.51 -7.96
N PHE A 133 8.64 -9.91 -8.74
CA PHE A 133 7.34 -10.49 -9.04
C PHE A 133 7.41 -11.67 -10.00
N GLU A 134 8.38 -11.72 -10.90
CA GLU A 134 8.49 -12.80 -11.89
C GLU A 134 8.97 -14.09 -11.23
N ASP A 135 9.91 -13.99 -10.31
CA ASP A 135 10.42 -15.16 -9.57
C ASP A 135 9.42 -15.71 -8.54
N ASN A 136 8.58 -14.84 -7.97
CA ASN A 136 7.76 -15.19 -6.80
C ASN A 136 6.27 -15.38 -7.12
N CYS A 137 5.83 -14.99 -8.32
CA CYS A 137 4.42 -14.99 -8.70
C CYS A 137 4.20 -15.56 -10.09
N ASN A 138 3.10 -16.30 -10.24
CA ASN A 138 2.76 -16.92 -11.51
C ASN A 138 2.13 -15.87 -12.43
N VAL A 139 2.82 -15.51 -13.50
CA VAL A 139 2.33 -14.54 -14.48
C VAL A 139 1.05 -14.99 -15.17
N LEU A 140 0.82 -16.30 -15.29
CA LEU A 140 -0.39 -16.86 -15.91
C LEU A 140 -1.66 -16.50 -15.13
N ASP A 141 -1.53 -16.11 -13.85
CA ASP A 141 -2.65 -15.62 -13.03
C ASP A 141 -3.29 -14.33 -13.60
N LYS A 142 -2.56 -13.63 -14.49
CA LYS A 142 -2.97 -12.37 -15.14
C LYS A 142 -3.42 -12.54 -16.59
N VAL A 143 -3.29 -13.73 -17.16
CA VAL A 143 -3.44 -13.99 -18.59
C VAL A 143 -4.80 -14.64 -18.88
N LYS A 144 -5.48 -14.17 -19.92
CA LYS A 144 -6.74 -14.78 -20.38
C LYS A 144 -6.48 -16.08 -21.15
N PRO A 145 -7.40 -17.08 -21.10
CA PRO A 145 -7.31 -18.25 -21.96
C PRO A 145 -7.13 -17.85 -23.43
N GLY A 146 -6.27 -18.56 -24.16
CA GLY A 146 -5.96 -18.29 -25.56
C GLY A 146 -4.86 -17.26 -25.81
N TYR A 147 -4.30 -16.65 -24.75
CA TYR A 147 -3.14 -15.76 -24.84
C TYR A 147 -1.86 -16.48 -24.41
N VAL A 148 -0.76 -16.14 -25.07
CA VAL A 148 0.59 -16.61 -24.72
C VAL A 148 1.32 -15.48 -24.00
N TYR A 149 1.93 -15.80 -22.86
CA TYR A 149 2.87 -14.91 -22.20
C TYR A 149 4.28 -15.18 -22.73
N ILE A 150 4.92 -14.15 -23.27
CA ILE A 150 6.34 -14.18 -23.63
C ILE A 150 7.08 -13.46 -22.49
N GLY A 151 7.95 -14.21 -21.80
CA GLY A 151 8.72 -13.69 -20.67
C GLY A 151 9.82 -12.71 -21.06
N LYS A 152 10.63 -12.31 -20.09
CA LYS A 152 11.80 -11.47 -20.36
C LYS A 152 12.75 -12.16 -21.33
N GLU A 153 13.36 -11.34 -22.18
CA GLU A 153 14.50 -11.74 -22.98
C GLU A 153 15.64 -12.15 -22.04
N ILE A 154 16.28 -13.28 -22.33
CA ILE A 154 17.44 -13.74 -21.57
C ILE A 154 18.64 -13.03 -22.19
N GLU A 155 19.28 -12.17 -21.41
CA GLU A 155 20.58 -11.60 -21.78
C GLU A 155 21.67 -12.65 -21.50
N ASP A 156 22.45 -12.99 -22.53
CA ASP A 156 23.61 -13.91 -22.48
C ASP A 156 24.77 -13.35 -21.63
#